data_AF-A0A914C7E3-F1
#
_entry.id   AF-A0A914C7E3-F1
#
_cell.length_a   1.000
_cell.length_b   1.000
_cell.length_c   1.000
_cell.angle_alpha   90.00
_cell.angle_beta   90.00
_cell.angle_gamma   90.00
#
_symmetry.space_group_name_H-M   'P 1'
#
loop_
_entity.id
_entity.type
_entity.pdbx_description
1 polymer ?
#
loop_
_entity_poly.entity_id
_entity_poly.type
_entity_poly.pdbx_seq_one_letter_code
_entity_poly.pdbx_strand_id
1 'polypeptide(L)'
;MRLFKLTQHSQGLKILMHTFRASAKELMLLVFFLVLGIVVFASLVYYAERIEVNPDNQFQSIPLGLWWAVVTMTTIGYGDMTPHTYLGRIIGSICALAGVLTIALPVPVIVSNFAMYYSHTQARSKMPKKRRGVLSVEQVVKQQQILPQQRRILLSGKNSYAHETTTPLLNHNSSNSPRMGMSASRM
;
A
#
# COMPACT_ATOMS: atom_id res chain seq x y z
N MET A 1 -21.19 -31.15 -8.66
CA MET A 1 -21.72 -29.76 -8.67
C MET A 1 -22.55 -29.44 -7.42
N ARG A 2 -21.97 -29.49 -6.20
CA ARG A 2 -22.64 -29.05 -4.93
C ARG A 2 -21.75 -28.14 -4.05
N LEU A 3 -20.48 -27.97 -4.40
CA LEU A 3 -19.48 -27.20 -3.64
C LEU A 3 -19.64 -25.66 -3.78
N PHE A 4 -20.30 -25.18 -4.83
CA PHE A 4 -20.51 -23.72 -5.05
C PHE A 4 -21.63 -23.10 -4.19
N LYS A 5 -22.36 -23.86 -3.37
CA LYS A 5 -23.36 -23.28 -2.45
C LYS A 5 -22.77 -22.78 -1.11
N LEU A 6 -21.52 -23.14 -0.78
CA LEU A 6 -20.80 -22.61 0.39
C LEU A 6 -20.13 -21.25 0.13
N THR A 7 -19.88 -20.92 -1.13
CA THR A 7 -19.21 -19.68 -1.53
C THR A 7 -20.12 -18.44 -1.46
N GLN A 8 -21.44 -18.63 -1.42
CA GLN A 8 -22.42 -17.53 -1.42
C GLN A 8 -22.69 -16.93 -0.02
N HIS A 9 -22.40 -17.65 1.07
CA HIS A 9 -22.74 -17.23 2.43
C HIS A 9 -21.54 -16.73 3.26
N SER A 10 -20.30 -17.03 2.86
CA SER A 10 -19.13 -16.62 3.62
C SER A 10 -18.60 -15.26 3.15
N GLN A 11 -18.75 -14.24 4.00
CA GLN A 11 -18.08 -12.93 3.85
C GLN A 11 -16.57 -13.10 3.65
N GLY A 12 -15.98 -14.15 4.22
CA GLY A 12 -14.56 -14.50 4.07
C GLY A 12 -14.16 -14.82 2.63
N LEU A 13 -15.04 -15.44 1.83
CA LEU A 13 -14.71 -15.73 0.43
C LEU A 13 -14.79 -14.48 -0.45
N LYS A 14 -15.75 -13.58 -0.21
CA LYS A 14 -15.77 -12.29 -0.91
C LYS A 14 -14.49 -11.50 -0.68
N ILE A 15 -13.98 -11.52 0.56
CA ILE A 15 -12.69 -10.91 0.91
C ILE A 15 -11.54 -11.62 0.18
N LEU A 16 -11.50 -12.95 0.20
CA LEU A 16 -10.49 -13.73 -0.52
C LEU A 16 -10.51 -13.46 -2.04
N MET A 17 -11.70 -13.38 -2.63
CA MET A 17 -11.88 -13.13 -4.05
C MET A 17 -11.50 -11.68 -4.42
N HIS A 18 -11.76 -10.72 -3.52
CA HIS A 18 -11.34 -9.33 -3.70
C HIS A 18 -9.81 -9.18 -3.59
N THR A 19 -9.18 -9.89 -2.66
CA THR A 19 -7.73 -9.99 -2.49
C THR A 19 -7.07 -10.69 -3.68
N PHE A 20 -7.66 -11.79 -4.16
CA PHE A 20 -7.21 -12.51 -5.35
C PHE A 20 -7.32 -11.63 -6.60
N ARG A 21 -8.43 -10.90 -6.78
CA ARG A 21 -8.61 -10.00 -7.92
C ARG A 21 -7.66 -8.80 -7.89
N ALA A 22 -7.31 -8.30 -6.71
CA ALA A 22 -6.32 -7.23 -6.56
C ALA A 22 -4.93 -7.68 -7.07
N SER A 23 -4.53 -8.91 -6.77
CA SER A 23 -3.23 -9.44 -7.22
C SER A 23 -3.31 -10.35 -8.45
N ALA A 24 -4.50 -10.50 -9.03
CA ALA A 24 -4.71 -11.28 -10.24
C ALA A 24 -3.91 -10.73 -11.40
N LYS A 25 -3.68 -9.41 -11.47
CA LYS A 25 -2.84 -8.82 -12.53
C LYS A 25 -1.42 -9.35 -12.49
N GLU A 26 -0.80 -9.43 -11.32
CA GLU A 26 0.57 -9.93 -11.19
C GLU A 26 0.65 -11.44 -11.30
N LEU A 27 -0.33 -12.16 -10.72
CA LEU A 27 -0.44 -13.59 -10.89
C LEU A 27 -0.64 -13.97 -12.37
N MET A 28 -1.44 -13.20 -13.11
CA MET A 28 -1.70 -13.44 -14.53
C MET A 28 -0.45 -13.19 -15.37
N LEU A 29 0.37 -12.18 -15.02
CA LEU A 29 1.68 -11.98 -15.64
C LEU A 29 2.64 -13.14 -15.34
N LEU A 30 2.70 -13.62 -14.09
CA LEU A 30 3.49 -14.80 -13.70
C LEU A 30 3.09 -16.02 -14.53
N VAL A 31 1.79 -16.35 -14.56
CA VAL A 31 1.27 -17.50 -15.29
C VAL A 31 1.52 -17.35 -16.79
N PHE A 32 1.41 -16.15 -17.34
CA PHE A 32 1.74 -15.88 -18.74
C PHE A 32 3.21 -16.19 -19.07
N PHE A 33 4.16 -15.70 -18.25
CA PHE A 33 5.58 -16.01 -18.42
C PHE A 33 5.89 -17.49 -18.26
N LEU A 34 5.23 -18.15 -17.30
CA LEU A 34 5.39 -19.59 -17.07
C LEU A 34 4.89 -20.41 -18.26
N VAL A 35 3.71 -20.09 -18.81
CA VAL A 35 3.16 -20.75 -20.01
C VAL A 35 4.05 -20.49 -21.23
N LEU A 36 4.54 -19.26 -21.41
CA LEU A 36 5.46 -18.92 -22.48
C LEU A 36 6.75 -19.76 -22.39
N GLY A 37 7.33 -19.87 -21.19
CA GLY A 37 8.49 -20.72 -20.94
C GLY A 37 8.21 -22.18 -21.29
N ILE A 38 7.09 -22.74 -20.81
CA ILE A 38 6.67 -24.11 -21.13
C ILE A 38 6.61 -24.34 -22.65
N VAL A 39 5.97 -23.45 -23.41
CA VAL A 39 5.83 -23.60 -24.86
C VAL A 39 7.20 -23.53 -25.57
N VAL A 40 8.08 -22.63 -25.15
CA VAL A 40 9.43 -22.49 -25.70
C VAL A 40 10.26 -23.75 -25.43
N PHE A 41 10.34 -24.20 -24.18
CA PHE A 41 11.12 -25.38 -23.82
C PHE A 41 10.53 -26.69 -24.36
N ALA A 42 9.20 -26.81 -24.44
CA ALA A 42 8.53 -27.93 -25.12
C ALA A 42 8.90 -28.00 -26.60
N SER A 43 8.97 -26.86 -27.28
CA SER A 43 9.37 -26.79 -28.68
C SER A 43 10.85 -27.14 -28.84
N LEU A 44 11.72 -26.61 -27.99
CA LEU A 44 13.16 -26.90 -28.00
C LEU A 44 13.47 -28.37 -27.80
N VAL A 45 12.85 -29.02 -26.80
CA VAL A 45 13.08 -30.46 -26.54
C VAL A 45 12.53 -31.31 -27.68
N TYR A 46 11.37 -30.94 -28.24
CA TYR A 46 10.79 -31.63 -29.39
C TYR A 46 11.71 -31.57 -30.61
N TYR A 47 12.29 -30.40 -30.90
CA TYR A 47 13.28 -30.28 -31.98
C TYR A 47 14.58 -31.04 -31.66
N ALA A 48 15.07 -30.97 -30.42
CA ALA A 48 16.29 -31.67 -30.01
C ALA A 48 16.17 -33.19 -30.15
N GLU A 49 15.05 -33.77 -29.76
CA GLU A 49 14.75 -35.21 -29.92
C GLU A 49 14.42 -35.61 -31.36
N ARG A 50 14.14 -34.65 -32.26
CA ARG A 50 13.95 -34.92 -33.70
C ARG A 50 15.25 -34.88 -34.50
N ILE A 51 16.27 -34.18 -34.01
CA ILE A 51 17.57 -34.05 -34.69
C ILE A 51 18.36 -35.35 -34.62
N GLU A 52 18.27 -36.07 -33.50
CA GLU A 52 19.00 -37.31 -33.25
C GLU A 52 18.03 -38.50 -33.33
N VAL A 53 18.31 -39.48 -34.20
CA VAL A 53 17.43 -40.64 -34.40
C VAL A 53 17.57 -41.58 -33.21
N ASN A 54 16.59 -41.52 -32.30
CA ASN A 54 16.55 -42.37 -31.11
C ASN A 54 15.39 -43.39 -31.20
N PRO A 55 15.66 -44.71 -31.14
CA PRO A 55 14.60 -45.72 -31.19
C PRO A 55 13.61 -45.64 -30.01
N ASP A 56 14.04 -45.11 -28.86
CA ASP A 56 13.21 -44.90 -27.66
C ASP A 56 12.65 -43.46 -27.56
N ASN A 57 12.37 -42.80 -28.69
CA ASN A 57 11.87 -41.43 -28.67
C ASN A 57 10.43 -41.35 -28.10
N GLN A 58 10.33 -40.81 -26.89
CA GLN A 58 9.08 -40.59 -26.16
C GLN A 58 8.35 -39.31 -26.61
N PHE A 59 9.03 -38.40 -27.34
CA PHE A 59 8.51 -37.11 -27.82
C PHE A 59 7.88 -37.21 -29.22
N GLN A 60 6.96 -38.15 -29.40
CA GLN A 60 6.32 -38.44 -30.70
C GLN A 60 5.36 -37.32 -31.16
N SER A 61 4.78 -36.57 -30.22
CA SER A 61 3.76 -35.55 -30.49
C SER A 61 3.97 -34.28 -29.66
N ILE A 62 3.57 -33.14 -30.21
CA ILE A 62 3.68 -31.81 -29.56
C ILE A 62 3.05 -31.79 -28.14
N PRO A 63 1.87 -32.41 -27.89
CA PRO A 63 1.28 -32.43 -26.54
C PRO A 63 2.11 -33.17 -25.49
N LEU A 64 2.89 -34.19 -25.89
CA LEU A 64 3.77 -34.93 -24.97
C LEU A 64 4.96 -34.07 -24.52
N GLY A 65 5.53 -33.29 -25.45
CA GLY A 65 6.57 -32.31 -25.13
C GLY A 65 6.04 -31.20 -24.20
N LEU A 66 4.79 -30.77 -24.39
CA LEU A 66 4.12 -29.83 -23.48
C LEU A 66 3.94 -30.43 -22.08
N TRP A 67 3.49 -31.68 -21.96
CA TRP A 67 3.36 -32.36 -20.67
C TRP A 67 4.69 -32.39 -19.91
N TRP A 68 5.76 -32.84 -20.58
CA TRP A 68 7.10 -32.85 -20.00
C TRP A 68 7.57 -31.45 -19.58
N ALA A 69 7.38 -30.44 -20.44
CA ALA A 69 7.79 -29.08 -20.15
C ALA A 69 7.01 -28.47 -18.98
N VAL A 70 5.71 -28.75 -18.86
CA VAL A 70 4.89 -28.37 -17.70
C VAL A 70 5.49 -28.96 -16.43
N VAL A 71 5.64 -30.29 -16.38
CA VAL A 71 6.11 -31.03 -15.20
C VAL A 71 7.52 -30.61 -14.79
N THR A 72 8.38 -30.30 -15.75
CA THR A 72 9.77 -29.85 -15.53
C THR A 72 9.83 -28.40 -15.06
N MET A 73 9.11 -27.48 -15.71
CA MET A 73 9.04 -26.06 -15.33
C MET A 73 8.45 -25.86 -13.94
N THR A 74 7.44 -26.67 -13.57
CA THR A 74 6.83 -26.64 -12.24
C THR A 74 7.63 -27.44 -11.21
N THR A 75 8.82 -27.93 -11.56
CA THR A 75 9.72 -28.70 -10.69
C THR A 75 9.07 -29.95 -10.07
N ILE A 76 8.04 -30.52 -10.70
CA ILE A 76 7.38 -31.75 -10.25
C ILE A 76 8.28 -32.94 -10.60
N GLY A 77 8.76 -32.98 -11.85
CA GLY A 77 9.72 -33.98 -12.31
C GLY A 77 9.29 -35.43 -12.10
N TYR A 78 8.11 -35.83 -12.62
CA TYR A 78 7.61 -37.21 -12.49
C TYR A 78 8.60 -38.26 -13.00
N GLY A 79 9.42 -37.93 -14.00
CA GLY A 79 10.39 -38.83 -14.60
C GLY A 79 9.75 -39.93 -15.46
N ASP A 80 8.47 -39.78 -15.81
CA ASP A 80 7.73 -40.63 -16.74
C ASP A 80 8.23 -40.44 -18.18
N MET A 81 8.61 -39.22 -18.53
CA MET A 81 9.17 -38.87 -19.82
C MET A 81 10.45 -38.05 -19.63
N THR A 82 11.52 -38.39 -20.34
CA THR A 82 12.78 -37.61 -20.29
C THR A 82 13.51 -37.60 -21.62
N PRO A 83 14.13 -36.48 -22.02
CA PRO A 83 14.98 -36.47 -23.20
C PRO A 83 16.21 -37.35 -22.97
N HIS A 84 16.47 -38.24 -23.93
CA HIS A 84 17.60 -39.17 -23.91
C HIS A 84 18.74 -38.68 -24.81
N THR A 85 18.46 -37.75 -25.72
CA THR A 85 19.45 -37.11 -26.59
C THR A 85 20.40 -36.20 -25.84
N TYR A 86 21.62 -36.01 -26.38
CA TYR A 86 22.63 -35.15 -25.75
C TYR A 86 22.15 -33.69 -25.66
N LEU A 87 21.54 -33.18 -26.75
CA LEU A 87 20.96 -31.83 -26.79
C LEU A 87 19.74 -31.71 -25.86
N GLY A 88 18.87 -32.71 -25.85
CA GLY A 88 17.68 -32.71 -25.00
C GLY A 88 18.03 -32.66 -23.51
N ARG A 89 19.12 -33.31 -23.09
CA ARG A 89 19.63 -33.24 -21.70
C ARG A 89 20.13 -31.85 -21.31
N ILE A 90 20.83 -31.15 -22.21
CA ILE A 90 21.27 -29.77 -21.97
C ILE A 90 20.06 -28.83 -21.89
N ILE A 91 19.08 -29.00 -22.78
CA ILE A 91 17.85 -28.22 -22.75
C ILE A 91 17.06 -28.52 -21.46
N GLY A 92 17.02 -29.78 -21.03
CA GLY A 92 16.38 -30.22 -19.79
C GLY A 92 17.00 -29.60 -18.54
N SER A 93 18.33 -29.51 -18.47
CA SER A 93 19.00 -28.88 -17.33
C SER A 93 18.77 -27.37 -17.28
N ILE A 94 18.83 -26.68 -18.43
CA ILE A 94 18.50 -25.26 -18.54
C ILE A 94 17.02 -25.03 -18.20
N CYS A 95 16.13 -25.91 -18.66
CA CYS A 95 14.69 -25.88 -18.35
C CYS A 95 14.45 -25.97 -16.84
N ALA A 96 15.04 -26.95 -16.16
CA ALA A 96 14.90 -27.11 -14.71
C ALA A 96 15.37 -25.85 -13.94
N LEU A 97 16.52 -25.29 -14.32
CA LEU A 97 17.03 -24.05 -13.72
C LEU A 97 16.12 -22.86 -14.01
N ALA A 98 15.68 -22.70 -15.26
CA ALA A 98 14.79 -21.63 -15.68
C ALA A 98 13.42 -21.70 -14.98
N GLY A 99 12.88 -22.89 -14.74
CA GLY A 99 11.63 -23.08 -13.99
C GLY A 99 11.73 -22.56 -12.55
N VAL A 100 12.81 -22.92 -11.85
CA VAL A 100 13.08 -22.42 -10.50
C VAL A 100 13.21 -20.89 -10.49
N LEU A 101 13.98 -20.31 -11.42
CA LEU A 101 14.13 -18.86 -11.54
C LEU A 101 12.81 -18.15 -11.88
N THR A 102 12.00 -18.75 -12.74
CA THR A 102 10.70 -18.22 -13.16
C THR A 102 9.71 -18.18 -12.01
N ILE A 103 9.78 -19.11 -11.04
CA ILE A 103 8.95 -19.08 -9.83
C ILE A 103 9.57 -18.16 -8.76
N ALA A 104 10.90 -18.13 -8.63
CA ALA A 104 11.60 -17.37 -7.61
C ALA A 104 11.49 -15.85 -7.77
N LEU A 105 11.42 -15.33 -9.00
CA LEU A 105 11.36 -13.88 -9.26
C LEU A 105 9.99 -13.23 -9.00
N PRO A 106 8.85 -13.79 -9.45
CA PRO A 106 7.56 -13.13 -9.31
C PRO A 106 6.92 -13.34 -7.95
N VAL A 107 7.28 -14.39 -7.18
CA VAL A 107 6.73 -14.60 -5.82
C VAL A 107 7.05 -13.42 -4.88
N PRO A 108 8.31 -12.94 -4.76
CA PRO A 108 8.64 -11.75 -3.97
C PRO A 108 8.01 -10.46 -4.49
N VAL A 109 7.85 -10.32 -5.82
CA VAL A 109 7.19 -9.16 -6.45
C VAL A 109 5.72 -9.12 -6.03
N ILE A 110 5.03 -10.26 -6.11
CA ILE A 110 3.64 -10.42 -5.67
C ILE A 110 3.51 -10.10 -4.18
N VAL A 111 4.38 -10.63 -3.33
CA VAL A 111 4.38 -10.35 -1.89
C VAL A 111 4.60 -8.86 -1.61
N SER A 112 5.53 -8.21 -2.31
CA SER A 112 5.80 -6.78 -2.18
C SER A 112 4.61 -5.91 -2.59
N ASN A 113 3.94 -6.26 -3.69
CA ASN A 113 2.76 -5.56 -4.15
C ASN A 113 1.54 -5.80 -3.24
N PHE A 114 1.35 -7.02 -2.74
CA PHE A 114 0.36 -7.29 -1.70
C PHE A 114 0.64 -6.50 -0.42
N ALA A 115 1.90 -6.39 0.01
CA ALA A 115 2.28 -5.59 1.18
C ALA A 115 1.97 -4.11 0.96
N MET A 116 2.24 -3.57 -0.22
CA MET A 116 1.87 -2.21 -0.60
C MET A 116 0.34 -2.03 -0.52
N TYR A 117 -0.44 -2.94 -1.12
CA TYR A 117 -1.89 -2.86 -1.13
C TYR A 117 -2.48 -3.01 0.29
N TYR A 118 -2.02 -3.99 1.08
CA TYR A 118 -2.40 -4.16 2.48
C TYR A 118 -2.05 -2.94 3.34
N SER A 119 -0.89 -2.30 3.10
CA SER A 119 -0.50 -1.08 3.81
C SER A 119 -1.45 0.08 3.50
N HIS A 120 -1.92 0.21 2.26
CA HIS A 120 -2.89 1.22 1.87
C HIS A 120 -4.28 0.96 2.46
N THR A 121 -4.74 -0.29 2.52
CA THR A 121 -6.02 -0.65 3.16
C THR A 121 -5.96 -0.47 4.67
N GLN A 122 -4.82 -0.78 5.32
CA GLN A 122 -4.61 -0.56 6.75
C GLN A 122 -4.39 0.92 7.10
N ALA A 123 -3.67 1.70 6.28
CA ALA A 123 -3.49 3.14 6.49
C ALA A 123 -4.84 3.88 6.38
N ARG A 124 -5.72 3.46 5.46
CA ARG A 124 -7.09 3.97 5.37
C ARG A 124 -7.96 3.62 6.59
N SER A 125 -7.74 2.47 7.23
CA SER A 125 -8.50 2.04 8.41
C SER A 125 -7.92 2.51 9.74
N LYS A 126 -6.64 2.90 9.79
CA LYS A 126 -6.00 3.61 10.91
C LYS A 126 -6.17 5.13 10.85
N MET A 127 -6.73 5.70 9.78
CA MET A 127 -7.17 7.10 9.80
C MET A 127 -8.40 7.21 10.72
N PRO A 128 -8.32 7.91 11.86
CA PRO A 128 -9.48 8.11 12.72
C PRO A 128 -10.58 8.82 11.93
N LYS A 129 -11.80 8.27 12.00
CA LYS A 129 -13.05 8.84 11.47
C LYS A 129 -13.48 10.11 12.24
N LYS A 130 -12.54 10.98 12.60
CA LYS A 130 -12.72 12.15 13.47
C LYS A 130 -12.00 13.37 12.90
N ARG A 131 -12.50 13.90 11.78
CA ARG A 131 -12.33 15.31 11.34
C ARG A 131 -13.11 15.63 10.06
N ARG A 132 -14.33 15.09 9.94
CA ARG A 132 -15.33 15.60 8.99
C ARG A 132 -16.49 16.13 9.83
N GLY A 133 -16.51 17.44 10.09
CA GLY A 133 -17.74 18.13 10.47
C GLY A 133 -17.77 18.98 11.76
N VAL A 134 -16.71 19.10 12.57
CA VAL A 134 -16.73 20.04 13.71
C VAL A 134 -15.99 21.32 13.35
N LEU A 135 -16.67 22.11 12.52
CA LEU A 135 -16.66 23.57 12.43
C LEU A 135 -17.54 23.89 11.22
N SER A 136 -18.81 23.51 11.34
CA SER A 136 -19.82 24.05 10.42
C SER A 136 -19.82 25.56 10.65
N VAL A 137 -19.63 26.28 9.56
CA VAL A 137 -19.54 27.74 9.43
C VAL A 137 -20.69 28.48 10.13
N GLU A 138 -21.78 27.77 10.44
CA GLU A 138 -22.94 28.28 11.18
C GLU A 138 -22.61 28.86 12.58
N GLN A 139 -21.66 28.29 13.33
CA GLN A 139 -21.27 28.85 14.64
C GLN A 139 -20.40 30.11 14.50
N VAL A 140 -19.57 30.21 13.45
CA VAL A 140 -18.75 31.40 13.17
C VAL A 140 -19.64 32.56 12.72
N VAL A 141 -20.68 32.28 11.91
CA VAL A 141 -21.65 33.29 11.47
C VAL A 141 -22.52 33.79 12.63
N LYS A 142 -23.00 32.91 13.51
CA LYS A 142 -23.75 33.32 14.72
C LYS A 142 -22.89 34.14 15.69
N GLN A 143 -21.60 33.84 15.82
CA GLN A 143 -20.70 34.59 16.70
C GLN A 143 -20.27 35.94 16.09
N GLN A 144 -20.17 36.05 14.76
CA GLN A 144 -19.96 37.32 14.06
C GLN A 144 -21.18 38.26 14.12
N GLN A 145 -22.40 37.74 14.25
CA GLN A 145 -23.60 38.58 14.39
C GLN A 145 -23.74 39.24 15.77
N ILE A 146 -23.08 38.72 16.81
CA ILE A 146 -23.15 39.28 18.18
C ILE A 146 -22.15 40.44 18.37
N LEU A 147 -21.08 40.48 17.57
CA LEU A 147 -19.98 41.44 17.71
C LEU A 147 -20.28 42.92 17.33
N PRO A 148 -21.19 43.28 16.39
CA PRO A 148 -21.42 44.68 16.04
C PRO A 148 -22.25 45.46 17.06
N GLN A 149 -23.03 44.79 17.93
CA GLN A 149 -23.85 45.45 18.95
C GLN A 149 -23.00 45.88 20.18
N GLN A 150 -22.11 45.02 20.67
CA GLN A 150 -21.25 45.33 21.83
C GLN A 150 -20.24 46.45 21.53
N ARG A 151 -19.76 46.56 20.28
CA ARG A 151 -18.85 47.64 19.89
C ARG A 151 -19.48 49.02 20.00
N ARG A 152 -20.79 49.15 19.74
CA ARG A 152 -21.51 50.44 19.90
C ARG A 152 -21.66 50.85 21.37
N ILE A 153 -21.86 49.89 22.28
CA ILE A 153 -21.99 50.18 23.72
C ILE A 153 -20.63 50.61 24.31
N LEU A 154 -19.54 49.97 23.90
CA LEU A 154 -18.19 50.33 24.34
C LEU A 154 -17.71 51.68 23.75
N LEU A 155 -18.11 52.02 22.52
CA LEU A 155 -17.80 53.32 21.91
C LEU A 155 -18.67 54.46 22.48
N SER A 156 -19.94 54.19 22.80
CA SER A 156 -20.82 55.15 23.49
C SER A 156 -20.37 55.39 24.92
N GLY A 157 -19.85 54.37 25.62
CA GLY A 157 -19.29 54.53 26.96
C GLY A 157 -17.95 55.29 26.98
N LYS A 158 -17.12 55.16 25.94
CA LYS A 158 -15.78 55.78 25.91
C LYS A 158 -15.80 57.27 25.58
N ASN A 159 -16.84 57.76 24.88
CA ASN A 159 -16.98 59.18 24.52
C ASN A 159 -17.50 60.08 25.66
N SER A 160 -18.08 59.52 26.73
CA SER A 160 -18.52 60.29 27.91
C SER A 160 -17.41 60.58 28.93
N TYR A 161 -16.26 59.88 28.88
CA TYR A 161 -15.15 60.09 29.83
C TYR A 161 -14.05 61.03 29.32
N ALA A 162 -14.15 61.54 28.09
CA ALA A 162 -13.11 62.34 27.47
C ALA A 162 -13.34 63.87 27.54
N HIS A 163 -14.36 64.34 28.28
CA HIS A 163 -14.73 65.77 28.29
C HIS A 163 -14.73 66.44 29.68
N GLU A 164 -14.14 65.84 30.70
CA GLU A 164 -13.99 66.49 31.99
C GLU A 164 -12.57 66.28 32.50
N THR A 165 -11.91 67.36 32.89
CA THR A 165 -10.55 67.44 33.48
C THR A 165 -9.40 67.73 32.50
N THR A 166 -9.40 68.95 31.94
CA THR A 166 -8.14 69.67 31.64
C THR A 166 -8.07 70.96 32.44
N THR A 167 -7.09 70.98 33.37
CA THR A 167 -6.31 72.11 33.92
C THR A 167 -6.96 73.13 34.87
N PRO A 168 -6.16 73.85 35.70
CA PRO A 168 -4.95 73.46 36.46
C PRO A 168 -4.97 74.01 37.92
N LEU A 169 -3.97 73.67 38.75
CA LEU A 169 -3.17 74.61 39.58
C LEU A 169 -2.48 73.96 40.79
N LEU A 170 -1.15 74.11 40.79
CA LEU A 170 -0.28 74.55 41.89
C LEU A 170 -0.11 73.71 43.17
N ASN A 171 1.15 73.25 43.30
CA ASN A 171 2.09 73.72 44.33
C ASN A 171 2.26 72.90 45.62
N HIS A 172 3.54 72.81 45.98
CA HIS A 172 4.12 72.70 47.32
C HIS A 172 4.31 71.30 47.96
N ASN A 173 5.54 70.82 47.78
CA ASN A 173 6.54 70.66 48.85
C ASN A 173 6.43 69.50 49.86
N SER A 174 7.63 69.11 50.28
CA SER A 174 8.04 68.55 51.58
C SER A 174 8.11 67.02 51.73
N SER A 175 9.37 66.58 51.68
CA SER A 175 10.09 65.87 52.75
C SER A 175 9.82 64.39 53.05
N ASN A 176 10.96 63.72 53.27
CA ASN A 176 11.21 62.56 54.11
C ASN A 176 10.90 61.15 53.59
N SER A 177 11.97 60.51 53.10
CA SER A 177 12.31 59.10 53.36
C SER A 177 12.34 58.82 54.89
N PRO A 178 12.10 57.56 55.37
CA PRO A 178 13.23 56.63 55.42
C PRO A 178 12.89 55.11 55.36
N ARG A 179 13.96 54.32 55.10
CA ARG A 179 14.22 52.94 55.59
C ARG A 179 13.37 51.81 55.01
N MET A 180 13.85 50.56 54.85
CA MET A 180 15.15 49.89 54.87
C MET A 180 14.82 48.39 54.65
N GLY A 181 15.68 47.62 54.00
CA GLY A 181 15.53 46.16 53.85
C GLY A 181 15.82 45.71 52.41
N MET A 182 17.07 45.62 51.95
CA MET A 182 18.00 44.49 52.18
C MET A 182 17.30 43.15 51.89
N SER A 183 17.69 42.35 50.90
CA SER A 183 19.01 41.80 50.59
C SER A 183 18.92 41.16 49.18
N ALA A 184 19.83 41.40 48.23
CA ALA A 184 21.05 40.60 47.99
C ALA A 184 20.76 39.10 47.85
N SER A 185 21.34 38.29 46.96
CA SER A 185 22.42 38.35 45.98
C SER A 185 22.68 36.88 45.61
N ARG A 186 23.22 36.60 44.42
CA ARG A 186 23.79 35.30 43.98
C ARG A 186 22.75 34.17 43.77
N MET A 187 22.88 33.31 42.77
CA MET A 187 24.06 32.77 42.10
C MET A 187 23.65 32.27 40.70
#